data_AF-A0A951DZ81-F1
#
_entry.id   AF-A0A951DZ81-F1
#
_cell.length_a   1.000
_cell.length_b   1.000
_cell.length_c   1.000
_cell.angle_alpha   90.00
_cell.angle_beta   90.00
_cell.angle_gamma   90.00
#
_symmetry.space_group_name_H-M   'P 1'
#
loop_
_entity.id
_entity.type
_entity.pdbx_description
1 polymer ?
#
loop_
_entity_poly.entity_id
_entity_poly.type
_entity_poly.pdbx_seq_one_letter_code
_entity_poly.pdbx_strand_id
1 'polypeptide(L)' 'MSLKSFIDIAPESHFPLENLPFGVFKRRDGKTRIGVALGDYIVDLAVLQEAGHFSDLQD' A
#
# COMPACT_ATOMS: atom_id res chain seq x y z
N MET A 1 -3.32 -14.46 -17.26
CA MET A 1 -2.70 -13.12 -17.41
C MET A 1 -2.26 -12.68 -16.03
N SER A 2 -1.05 -12.14 -15.88
CA SER A 2 -0.60 -11.57 -14.59
C SER A 2 -1.37 -10.27 -14.32
N LEU A 3 -1.72 -10.04 -13.04
CA LEU A 3 -2.36 -8.80 -12.61
C LEU A 3 -1.39 -7.64 -12.88
N LYS A 4 -1.90 -6.53 -13.39
CA LYS A 4 -1.10 -5.32 -13.62
C LYS A 4 -1.53 -4.22 -12.66
N SER A 5 -0.54 -3.60 -12.03
CA SER A 5 -0.74 -2.38 -11.26
C SER A 5 -0.88 -1.18 -12.21
N PHE A 6 -1.61 -0.16 -11.78
CA PHE A 6 -1.60 1.15 -12.44
C PHE A 6 -0.37 1.99 -12.04
N ILE A 7 0.37 1.56 -11.01
CA ILE A 7 1.66 2.12 -10.62
C ILE A 7 2.74 1.34 -11.36
N ASP A 8 3.70 2.06 -11.94
CA ASP A 8 4.88 1.44 -12.54
C ASP A 8 5.74 0.79 -11.44
N ILE A 9 5.91 -0.53 -11.56
CA ILE A 9 6.71 -1.34 -10.65
C ILE A 9 7.86 -1.93 -11.46
N ALA A 10 9.09 -1.71 -10.98
CA ALA A 10 10.27 -2.30 -11.60
C ALA A 10 10.17 -3.85 -11.58
N PRO A 11 10.53 -4.55 -12.68
CA PRO A 11 10.46 -6.02 -12.73
C PRO A 11 11.23 -6.74 -11.62
N GLU A 12 12.32 -6.15 -11.15
CA GLU A 12 13.19 -6.63 -10.09
C GLU A 12 12.79 -6.15 -8.68
N SER A 13 11.67 -5.43 -8.53
CA SER A 13 11.22 -4.94 -7.24
C SER A 13 10.95 -6.10 -6.27
N HIS A 14 11.40 -5.96 -5.02
CA HIS A 14 11.03 -6.87 -3.94
C HIS A 14 9.58 -6.70 -3.49
N PHE A 15 8.88 -5.68 -3.98
CA PHE A 15 7.51 -5.32 -3.63
C PHE A 15 6.59 -5.35 -4.86
N PRO A 16 6.45 -6.50 -5.55
CA PRO A 16 5.55 -6.62 -6.68
C PRO A 16 4.08 -6.58 -6.21
N LEU A 17 3.16 -6.41 -7.16
CA LEU A 17 1.72 -6.34 -6.88
C LEU A 17 1.18 -7.62 -6.20
N GLU A 18 1.82 -8.76 -6.41
CA GLU A 18 1.44 -10.04 -5.82
C GLU A 18 1.88 -10.19 -4.35
N ASN A 19 2.78 -9.34 -3.85
CA ASN A 19 3.35 -9.48 -2.51
C ASN A 19 2.60 -8.65 -1.45
N LEU A 20 2.30 -7.37 -1.76
CA LEU A 20 1.61 -6.42 -0.88
C LEU A 20 1.92 -6.58 0.64
N PRO A 21 3.19 -6.55 1.07
CA PRO A 21 3.53 -6.76 2.47
C PRO A 21 3.11 -5.55 3.32
N PHE A 22 2.57 -5.84 4.50
CA PHE A 22 2.18 -4.83 5.48
C PHE A 22 3.36 -4.40 6.35
N GLY A 23 3.37 -3.12 6.71
CA GLY A 23 4.38 -2.56 7.60
C GLY A 23 3.88 -1.32 8.35
N VAL A 24 4.67 -0.90 9.33
CA VAL A 24 4.47 0.34 10.07
C VAL A 24 5.46 1.38 9.53
N PHE A 25 4.97 2.56 9.18
CA PHE A 25 5.81 3.65 8.68
C PHE A 25 5.44 4.99 9.32
N LYS A 26 6.34 5.97 9.14
CA LYS A 26 6.14 7.33 9.62
C LYS A 26 6.73 8.31 8.60
N ARG A 27 5.94 9.29 8.16
CA ARG A 27 6.45 10.43 7.37
C ARG A 27 7.28 11.34 8.29
N ARG A 28 8.23 12.11 7.74
CA ARG A 28 9.22 12.91 8.50
C ARG A 28 8.66 13.55 9.78
N ASP A 29 7.52 14.24 9.68
CA ASP A 29 6.84 14.90 10.81
C ASP A 29 5.39 14.41 11.02
N GLY A 30 5.10 13.18 10.62
CA GLY A 30 3.75 12.60 10.66
C GLY A 30 3.47 11.69 11.86
N LYS A 31 2.22 11.21 11.95
CA LYS A 31 1.85 10.12 12.86
C LYS A 31 2.39 8.78 12.33
N THR A 32 2.62 7.82 13.23
CA THR A 32 2.87 6.43 12.86
C THR A 32 1.61 5.85 12.21
N ARG A 33 1.75 5.19 11.06
CA ARG A 33 0.64 4.65 10.26
C ARG A 33 0.97 3.26 9.75
N ILE A 34 -0.07 2.50 9.39
CA ILE A 34 0.05 1.22 8.71
C ILE A 34 0.04 1.47 7.21
N GLY A 35 0.94 0.81 6.49
CA GLY A 35 1.01 0.88 5.04
C GLY A 35 1.38 -0.45 4.40
N VAL A 36 1.25 -0.48 3.07
CA VAL A 36 1.64 -1.60 2.22
C VAL A 36 2.72 -1.13 1.26
N ALA A 37 3.82 -1.88 1.13
CA ALA A 37 4.86 -1.56 0.15
C ALA A 37 4.44 -2.02 -1.26
N LEU A 38 4.64 -1.17 -2.27
CA LEU A 38 4.34 -1.46 -3.67
C LEU A 38 5.32 -0.71 -4.57
N GLY A 39 6.22 -1.44 -5.24
CA GLY A 39 7.36 -0.83 -5.93
C GLY A 39 8.18 0.04 -4.97
N ASP A 40 8.39 1.29 -5.37
CA ASP A 40 9.11 2.29 -4.57
C ASP A 40 8.19 3.12 -3.65
N TYR A 41 6.91 2.75 -3.55
CA TYR A 41 5.89 3.49 -2.82
C TYR A 41 5.40 2.75 -1.58
N ILE A 42 4.82 3.51 -0.66
CA ILE A 42 4.04 2.99 0.47
C ILE A 42 2.61 3.50 0.33
N VAL A 43 1.66 2.57 0.24
CA VAL A 43 0.22 2.85 0.27
C VAL A 43 -0.19 3.03 1.72
N ASP A 44 -0.70 4.22 2.07
CA ASP A 44 -1.15 4.56 3.43
C ASP A 44 -2.59 4.07 3.65
N LEU A 45 -2.77 3.03 4.46
CA LEU A 45 -4.09 2.42 4.68
C LEU A 45 -5.02 3.34 5.47
N ALA A 46 -4.50 4.21 6.33
CA ALA A 46 -5.34 5.14 7.06
C ALA A 46 -5.98 6.17 6.11
N VAL A 47 -5.25 6.62 5.08
CA VAL A 47 -5.82 7.50 4.03
C VAL A 47 -6.91 6.78 3.25
N LEU A 48 -6.70 5.51 2.90
CA LEU A 48 -7.72 4.72 2.19
C LEU A 48 -8.98 4.53 3.03
N GLN A 49 -8.82 4.32 4.34
CA GLN A 49 -9.94 4.24 5.28
C GLN A 49 -10.68 5.58 5.39
N GLU A 50 -9.96 6.69 5.56
CA GLU A 50 -10.52 8.04 5.60
C GLU A 50 -11.30 8.38 4.31
N ALA A 51 -10.86 7.84 3.17
CA ALA A 51 -11.54 7.98 1.87
C ALA A 51 -12.71 6.99 1.65
N GLY A 52 -12.99 6.10 2.60
CA GLY A 52 -14.11 5.15 2.52
C GLY A 52 -13.85 3.90 1.67
N HIS A 53 -12.61 3.59 1.31
CA HIS A 53 -12.30 2.41 0.48
C HIS A 53 -12.46 1.07 1.22
N PHE A 54 -12.72 1.09 2.53
CA PHE A 54 -12.94 -0.09 3.36
C PHE A 54 -14.36 -0.15 3.93
N SER A 55 -15.28 0.70 3.47
CA SER A 55 -16.65 0.77 4.01
C SER A 55 -17.46 -0.53 3.86
N ASP A 56 -17.11 -1.38 2.89
CA ASP A 56 -17.78 -2.66 2.65
C ASP A 56 -17.12 -3.84 3.39
N LEU A 57 -15.98 -3.62 4.08
CA LEU A 57 -15.35 -4.65 4.89
C LEU A 57 -16.13 -4.78 6.21
N GLN A 58 -16.69 -5.97 6.44
CA GLN A 58 -17.28 -6.36 7.72
C GLN A 58 -16.25 -7.12 8.56
N ASP A 59 -16.46 -7.14 9.88
CA ASP A 59 -15.63 -7.87 10.86
C ASP A 59 -15.66 -9.40 10.66
#